data_AF-A0A925ISL6-F1
#
_entry.id   AF-A0A925ISL6-F1
#
_cell.length_a   1.000
_cell.length_b   1.000
_cell.length_c   1.000
_cell.angle_alpha   90.00
_cell.angle_beta   90.00
_cell.angle_gamma   90.00
#
_symmetry.space_group_name_H-M   'P 1'
#
loop_
_entity.id
_entity.type
_entity.pdbx_description
1 polymer ?
#
loop_
_entity_poly.entity_id
_entity_poly.type
_entity_poly.pdbx_seq_one_letter_code
_entity_poly.pdbx_strand_id
1 'polypeptide(L)'
;MKDWIDLFLHYGFVECDSPDLDLRFEKVAIYGYSDQEPSHVCRQLEDGQWTSKLGGLEDISHPDLETLEEFNGFEVYGKVRAILKRALPTEAT
;
A
#
# COMPACT_ATOMS: atom_id res chain seq x y z
N MET A 1 -6.70 -12.36 2.04
CA MET A 1 -5.71 -11.36 2.53
C MET A 1 -4.31 -11.94 2.72
N LYS A 2 -4.16 -13.05 3.46
CA LYS A 2 -2.86 -13.67 3.76
C LYS A 2 -2.02 -13.94 2.51
N ASP A 3 -2.65 -14.39 1.43
CA ASP A 3 -1.95 -14.71 0.17
C ASP A 3 -1.25 -13.51 -0.48
N TRP A 4 -1.80 -12.30 -0.38
CA TRP A 4 -1.19 -11.10 -0.97
C TRP A 4 -0.04 -10.60 -0.10
N ILE A 5 -0.21 -10.61 1.23
CA ILE A 5 0.87 -10.27 2.16
C ILE A 5 2.04 -11.26 1.96
N ASP A 6 1.76 -12.56 1.96
CA ASP A 6 2.75 -13.61 1.77
C ASP A 6 3.49 -13.47 0.42
N LEU A 7 2.81 -13.04 -0.65
CA LEU A 7 3.42 -12.76 -1.94
C LEU A 7 4.48 -11.66 -1.83
N PHE A 8 4.16 -10.53 -1.22
CA PHE A 8 5.13 -9.44 -1.03
C PHE A 8 6.29 -9.86 -0.12
N LEU A 9 5.99 -10.58 0.97
CA LEU A 9 7.02 -11.14 1.85
C LEU A 9 7.98 -12.07 1.08
N HIS A 10 7.45 -12.90 0.19
CA HIS A 10 8.26 -13.77 -0.68
C HIS A 10 9.21 -12.96 -1.58
N TYR A 11 8.80 -11.78 -2.05
CA TYR A 11 9.63 -10.87 -2.83
C TYR A 11 10.55 -9.96 -1.99
N GLY A 12 10.74 -10.27 -0.70
CA GLY A 12 11.70 -9.59 0.17
C GLY A 12 11.18 -8.30 0.80
N PHE A 13 9.87 -8.07 0.77
CA PHE A 13 9.26 -7.07 1.64
C PHE A 13 9.21 -7.59 3.09
N VAL A 14 9.15 -6.67 4.04
CA VAL A 14 8.95 -6.93 5.47
C VAL A 14 7.85 -6.03 6.01
N GLU A 15 7.21 -6.43 7.11
CA GLU A 15 6.22 -5.60 7.79
C GLU A 15 6.79 -4.25 8.24
N CYS A 16 5.95 -3.23 8.22
CA CYS A 16 6.28 -1.86 8.56
C CYS A 16 5.14 -1.21 9.33
N ASP A 17 5.42 -0.72 10.54
CA ASP A 17 4.39 -0.14 11.41
C ASP A 17 4.16 1.36 11.18
N SER A 18 4.82 1.96 10.19
CA SER A 18 4.73 3.40 9.90
C SER A 18 4.49 3.67 8.41
N PRO A 19 3.49 4.53 8.08
CA PRO A 19 3.26 5.02 6.73
C PRO A 19 4.20 6.17 6.34
N ASP A 20 5.01 6.70 7.26
CA ASP A 20 5.82 7.91 7.00
C ASP A 20 6.86 7.67 5.90
N LEU A 21 7.14 8.68 5.09
CA LEU A 21 8.12 8.56 4.02
C LEU A 21 9.52 8.24 4.56
N ASP A 22 10.14 7.21 4.01
CA ASP A 22 11.56 6.91 4.19
C ASP A 22 12.16 6.56 2.83
N LEU A 23 12.89 7.50 2.22
CA LEU A 23 13.45 7.39 0.87
C LEU A 23 14.44 6.23 0.68
N ARG A 24 14.82 5.52 1.74
CA ARG A 24 15.64 4.31 1.66
C ARG A 24 14.82 3.06 1.33
N PHE A 25 13.49 3.14 1.41
CA PHE A 25 12.59 2.02 1.23
C PHE A 25 11.49 2.35 0.24
N GLU A 26 11.13 1.36 -0.57
CA GLU A 26 9.80 1.36 -1.20
C GLU A 26 8.80 0.79 -0.19
N LYS A 27 7.61 1.38 -0.15
CA LYS A 27 6.52 0.91 0.70
C LYS A 27 5.28 0.60 -0.12
N VAL A 28 4.56 -0.44 0.30
CA VAL A 28 3.24 -0.79 -0.20
C VAL A 28 2.26 -0.94 0.95
N ALA A 29 1.02 -0.49 0.75
CA ALA A 29 -0.08 -0.71 1.67
C ALA A 29 -1.08 -1.68 1.02
N ILE A 30 -1.45 -2.73 1.74
CA ILE A 30 -2.40 -3.74 1.27
C ILE A 30 -3.72 -3.49 1.97
N TYR A 31 -4.78 -3.31 1.18
CA TYR A 31 -6.13 -3.09 1.68
C TYR A 31 -6.93 -4.40 1.64
N GLY A 32 -7.91 -4.50 2.53
CA GLY A 32 -8.87 -5.60 2.53
C GLY A 32 -10.17 -5.25 3.22
N TYR A 33 -11.24 -5.87 2.74
CA TYR A 33 -12.58 -5.71 3.31
C TYR A 33 -12.69 -6.43 4.66
N SER A 34 -13.81 -6.19 5.36
CA SER A 34 -14.11 -6.80 6.66
C SER A 34 -14.12 -8.33 6.67
N ASP A 35 -14.37 -8.99 5.55
CA ASP A 35 -14.34 -10.45 5.37
C ASP A 35 -12.93 -11.03 5.13
N GLN A 36 -11.91 -10.18 5.15
CA GLN A 36 -10.52 -10.50 4.86
C GLN A 36 -10.21 -10.84 3.39
N GLU A 37 -11.10 -10.49 2.47
CA GLU A 37 -10.76 -10.48 1.06
C GLU A 37 -9.85 -9.28 0.74
N PRO A 38 -8.74 -9.49 0.01
CA PRO A 38 -7.89 -8.40 -0.42
C PRO A 38 -8.60 -7.56 -1.49
N SER A 39 -8.45 -6.24 -1.43
CA SER A 39 -9.16 -5.32 -2.34
C SER A 39 -8.22 -4.65 -3.34
N HIS A 40 -7.22 -3.92 -2.85
CA HIS A 40 -6.24 -3.22 -3.68
C HIS A 40 -4.91 -3.00 -2.94
N VAL A 41 -3.91 -2.53 -3.67
CA VAL A 41 -2.58 -2.21 -3.16
C VAL A 41 -2.22 -0.79 -3.56
N CYS A 42 -1.69 -0.02 -2.62
CA CYS A 42 -1.11 1.30 -2.86
C CYS A 42 0.41 1.23 -2.73
N ARG A 43 1.14 2.04 -3.51
CA ARG A 43 2.59 2.25 -3.37
C ARG A 43 2.85 3.68 -2.91
N GLN A 44 3.81 3.88 -2.01
CA GLN A 44 4.23 5.22 -1.62
C GLN A 44 5.11 5.86 -2.71
N LEU A 45 4.86 7.13 -2.99
CA LEU A 45 5.62 7.99 -3.89
C LEU A 45 6.71 8.74 -3.11
N GLU A 46 7.71 9.26 -3.82
CA GLU A 46 8.85 9.98 -3.23
C GLU A 46 8.47 11.32 -2.59
N ASP A 47 7.27 11.84 -2.90
CA ASP A 47 6.70 13.03 -2.27
C ASP A 47 5.87 12.72 -1.01
N GLY A 48 5.81 11.43 -0.61
CA GLY A 48 5.07 10.95 0.55
C GLY A 48 3.61 10.59 0.27
N GLN A 49 3.06 10.95 -0.90
CA GLN A 49 1.72 10.53 -1.30
C GLN A 49 1.67 9.02 -1.57
N TRP A 50 0.47 8.47 -1.62
CA TRP A 50 0.22 7.08 -1.99
C TRP A 50 -0.48 7.02 -3.34
N THR A 51 -0.15 6.00 -4.14
CA THR A 51 -0.77 5.80 -5.46
C THR A 51 -1.29 4.39 -5.65
N SER A 52 -2.45 4.28 -6.31
CA SER A 52 -3.08 3.01 -6.66
C SER A 52 -3.80 3.08 -8.00
N LYS A 53 -4.05 1.91 -8.58
CA LYS A 53 -4.81 1.75 -9.82
C LYS A 53 -6.30 1.95 -9.61
N LEU A 54 -6.94 2.76 -10.46
CA LEU A 54 -8.40 2.78 -10.58
C LEU A 54 -8.89 1.67 -11.53
N GLY A 55 -8.74 0.42 -11.10
CA GLY A 55 -9.02 -0.75 -11.94
C GLY A 55 -8.12 -0.78 -13.18
N GLY A 56 -8.71 -0.80 -14.38
CA GLY A 56 -7.98 -0.77 -15.65
C GLY A 56 -7.53 0.62 -16.12
N LEU A 57 -7.83 1.67 -15.35
CA LEU A 57 -7.58 3.06 -15.70
C LEU A 57 -6.21 3.55 -15.19
N GLU A 58 -6.03 4.87 -15.12
CA GLU A 58 -4.85 5.53 -14.59
C GLU A 58 -4.59 5.23 -13.11
N ASP A 59 -3.36 5.48 -12.70
CA ASP A 59 -2.98 5.54 -11.29
C ASP A 59 -3.43 6.90 -10.72
N ILE A 60 -4.06 6.87 -9.55
CA ILE A 60 -4.45 8.07 -8.80
C ILE A 60 -3.54 8.25 -7.59
N SER A 61 -3.32 9.50 -7.16
CA SER A 61 -2.57 9.80 -5.94
C SER A 61 -3.50 10.31 -4.83
N HIS A 62 -3.16 10.00 -3.59
CA HIS A 62 -3.89 10.41 -2.39
C HIS A 62 -2.89 10.74 -1.26
N PRO A 63 -3.23 11.70 -0.38
CA PRO A 63 -2.28 12.22 0.60
C PRO A 63 -1.99 11.24 1.74
N ASP A 64 -2.98 10.42 2.14
CA ASP A 64 -2.89 9.49 3.26
C ASP A 64 -3.70 8.22 2.95
N LEU A 65 -3.40 7.13 3.68
CA LEU A 65 -3.99 5.82 3.40
C LEU A 65 -5.48 5.76 3.76
N GLU A 66 -5.90 6.57 4.73
CA GLU A 66 -7.25 6.65 5.25
C GLU A 66 -8.22 7.29 4.25
N THR A 67 -7.73 8.16 3.35
CA THR A 67 -8.52 8.85 2.32
C THR A 67 -9.36 7.89 1.46
N LEU A 68 -8.91 6.65 1.25
CA LEU A 68 -9.62 5.65 0.44
C LEU A 68 -10.48 4.68 1.25
N GLU A 69 -10.41 4.69 2.58
CA GLU A 69 -11.03 3.64 3.39
C GLU A 69 -12.57 3.71 3.40
N GLU A 70 -13.12 4.91 3.48
CA GLU A 70 -14.56 5.10 3.65
C GLU A 70 -15.08 6.30 2.83
N PHE A 71 -16.24 6.11 2.18
CA PHE A 71 -17.00 7.20 1.58
C PHE A 71 -18.45 7.12 2.04
N ASN A 72 -18.94 8.15 2.73
CA ASN A 72 -20.28 8.19 3.32
C ASN A 72 -20.60 6.96 4.22
N GLY A 73 -19.60 6.43 4.93
CA GLY A 73 -19.77 5.28 5.83
C GLY A 73 -19.79 3.91 5.15
N PHE A 74 -19.43 3.83 3.87
CA PHE A 74 -19.24 2.56 3.14
C PHE A 74 -17.75 2.28 2.91
N GLU A 75 -17.31 1.05 3.19
CA GLU A 75 -15.97 0.54 2.85
C GLU A 75 -15.88 0.34 1.32
N VAL A 76 -15.59 1.41 0.57
CA VAL A 76 -15.56 1.34 -0.90
C VAL A 76 -14.33 0.58 -1.40
N TYR A 77 -13.19 0.80 -0.76
CA TYR A 77 -11.92 0.19 -1.15
C TYR A 77 -11.31 -0.70 -0.05
N GLY A 78 -12.04 -0.92 1.05
CA GLY A 78 -11.57 -1.65 2.22
C GLY A 78 -10.65 -0.80 3.10
N LYS A 79 -10.05 -1.41 4.12
CA LYS A 79 -9.14 -0.72 5.06
C LYS A 79 -7.71 -1.20 4.91
N VAL A 80 -6.74 -0.40 5.32
CA VAL A 80 -5.34 -0.83 5.39
C VAL A 80 -5.22 -2.00 6.36
N ARG A 81 -4.62 -3.09 5.89
CA ARG A 81 -4.41 -4.31 6.68
C ARG A 81 -2.95 -4.55 7.01
N ALA A 82 -2.06 -4.15 6.11
CA ALA A 82 -0.63 -4.23 6.30
C ALA A 82 0.06 -3.14 5.49
N ILE A 83 1.12 -2.57 6.07
CA ILE A 83 2.09 -1.77 5.33
C ILE A 83 3.38 -2.60 5.31
N LEU A 84 3.92 -2.79 4.11
CA LEU A 84 5.15 -3.54 3.89
C LEU A 84 6.20 -2.63 3.27
N LYS A 85 7.47 -2.91 3.52
CA LYS A 85 8.59 -2.17 2.95
C LYS A 85 9.71 -3.08 2.45
N ARG A 86 10.47 -2.60 1.48
CA ARG A 86 11.72 -3.23 1.02
C ARG A 86 12.76 -2.16 0.77
N ALA A 87 14.04 -2.45 1.04
CA ALA A 87 15.11 -1.51 0.78
C ALA A 87 15.24 -1.25 -0.72
N LEU A 88 15.36 0.02 -1.12
CA LEU A 88 15.68 0.36 -2.50
C LEU A 88 17.13 -0.03 -2.80
N PRO A 89 17.45 -0.43 -4.04
CA PRO A 89 18.83 -0.61 -4.45
C PRO A 89 19.62 0.67 -4.17
N THR A 90 20.71 0.57 -3.42
CA THR A 90 21.64 1.69 -3.32
C THR A 90 22.26 1.84 -4.71
N GLU A 91 22.08 2.99 -5.36
CA GLU A 91 22.78 3.24 -6.61
C GLU A 91 24.28 3.07 -6.38
N ALA A 92 24.89 2.11 -7.09
CA ALA A 92 26.33 1.94 -7.08
C ALA A 92 26.92 3.20 -7.73
N THR A 93 27.56 4.04 -6.91
CA THR A 93 28.28 5.24 -7.34
C THR A 93 29.46 4.89 -8.24
#